data_AF-A0A423GFE3-F1
#
_entry.id   AF-A0A423GFE3-F1
#
_cell.length_a   1.000
_cell.length_b   1.000
_cell.length_c   1.000
_cell.angle_alpha   90.00
_cell.angle_beta   90.00
_cell.angle_gamma   90.00
#
_symmetry.space_group_name_H-M   'P 1'
#
loop_
_entity.id
_entity.type
_entity.pdbx_description
1 polymer ?
#
loop_
_entity_poly.entity_id
_entity_poly.type
_entity_poly.pdbx_seq_one_letter_code
_entity_poly.pdbx_strand_id
1 'polypeptide(L)'
;MPSIKAIAVGLLLGSQLLYSAAAFSTTGTIILRDNENAICSLPVPEPGNTKAYSFVNAPLQCERWNDRARSIQLTNVPSATTIIMSESGDCGRYSSNSWLVMKTTKKQTNSTIIAIEYLTTFQKNQIIEPGLQMIDLQIKNEFRDKVSCIHITTSATPPSP
;
A
#
# COMPACT_ATOMS: atom_id res chain seq x y z
N MET A 1 38.35 -2.01 69.44
CA MET A 1 38.29 -1.45 68.08
C MET A 1 38.67 -2.55 67.09
N PRO A 2 37.68 -3.15 66.40
CA PRO A 2 37.83 -3.27 64.95
C PRO A 2 36.51 -3.12 64.13
N SER A 3 36.74 -2.62 62.91
CA SER A 3 36.05 -2.77 61.61
C SER A 3 34.53 -2.88 61.48
N ILE A 4 33.97 -1.79 60.95
CA ILE A 4 32.83 -1.75 60.03
C ILE A 4 33.17 -2.54 58.76
N LYS A 5 32.27 -3.44 58.30
CA LYS A 5 32.20 -3.87 56.90
C LYS A 5 30.75 -3.82 56.43
N ALA A 6 30.53 -3.00 55.41
CA ALA A 6 29.26 -2.70 54.78
C ALA A 6 28.66 -3.94 54.10
N ILE A 7 27.34 -4.10 54.23
CA ILE A 7 26.57 -5.06 53.44
C ILE A 7 25.95 -4.30 52.27
N ALA A 8 26.39 -4.64 51.06
CA ALA A 8 25.91 -4.09 49.81
C ALA A 8 24.47 -4.57 49.56
N VAL A 9 23.55 -3.61 49.41
CA VAL A 9 22.18 -3.84 48.94
C VAL A 9 22.23 -3.95 47.41
N GLY A 10 22.17 -5.17 46.89
CA GLY A 10 22.03 -5.43 45.46
C GLY A 10 20.59 -5.19 45.02
N LEU A 11 20.31 -4.03 44.41
CA LEU A 11 19.08 -3.80 43.65
C LEU A 11 19.18 -4.59 42.32
N LEU A 12 18.43 -5.69 42.22
CA LEU A 12 18.17 -6.38 40.96
C LEU A 12 17.20 -5.54 40.12
N LEU A 13 17.74 -4.70 39.25
CA LEU A 13 16.98 -4.03 38.17
C LEU A 13 16.58 -5.08 37.13
N GLY A 14 15.40 -5.67 37.30
CA GLY A 14 14.78 -6.54 36.30
C GLY A 14 14.36 -5.71 35.08
N SER A 15 15.19 -5.68 34.04
CA SER A 15 14.84 -5.12 32.74
C SER A 15 13.75 -5.97 32.09
N GLN A 16 12.50 -5.51 32.12
CA GLN A 16 11.43 -6.13 31.36
C GLN A 16 11.62 -5.81 29.88
N LEU A 17 12.08 -6.81 29.12
CA LEU A 17 12.10 -6.78 27.66
C LEU A 17 10.64 -6.74 27.17
N LEU A 18 10.17 -5.53 26.84
CA LEU A 18 8.94 -5.34 26.09
C LEU A 18 9.17 -5.89 24.67
N TYR A 19 8.82 -7.15 24.46
CA TYR A 19 8.67 -7.71 23.12
C TYR A 19 7.48 -7.03 22.45
N SER A 20 7.74 -5.99 21.66
CA SER A 20 6.75 -5.50 20.70
C SER A 20 6.57 -6.58 19.62
N ALA A 21 5.51 -7.37 19.73
CA ALA A 21 5.05 -8.18 18.61
C ALA A 21 4.60 -7.21 17.50
N ALA A 22 5.36 -7.15 16.40
CA ALA A 22 4.87 -6.51 15.18
C ALA A 22 3.59 -7.25 14.76
N ALA A 23 2.46 -6.54 14.72
CA ALA A 23 1.22 -7.10 14.22
C ALA A 23 1.42 -7.45 12.74
N PHE A 24 1.43 -8.75 12.42
CA PHE A 24 1.39 -9.22 11.04
C PHE A 24 0.02 -8.85 10.48
N SER A 25 -0.02 -7.81 9.65
CA SER A 25 -1.20 -7.48 8.87
C SER A 25 -1.45 -8.63 7.90
N THR A 26 -2.51 -9.42 8.11
CA THR A 26 -2.97 -10.43 7.15
C THR A 26 -3.59 -9.82 5.90
N THR A 27 -3.68 -8.49 5.84
CA THR A 27 -4.11 -7.75 4.66
C THR A 27 -2.93 -7.53 3.71
N GLY A 28 -3.16 -7.70 2.40
CA GLY A 28 -2.13 -7.57 1.38
C GLY A 28 -1.44 -6.20 1.37
N THR A 29 -0.40 -6.06 0.57
CA THR A 29 0.35 -4.80 0.41
C THR A 29 0.45 -4.46 -1.08
N ILE A 30 0.28 -3.18 -1.39
CA ILE A 30 0.64 -2.60 -2.68
C ILE A 30 1.99 -1.90 -2.53
N ILE A 31 2.95 -2.27 -3.36
CA ILE A 31 4.33 -1.77 -3.32
C ILE A 31 4.54 -0.90 -4.55
N LEU A 32 4.91 0.35 -4.34
CA LEU A 32 5.33 1.28 -5.37
C LEU A 32 6.85 1.38 -5.40
N ARG A 33 7.43 1.56 -6.57
CA ARG A 33 8.85 1.86 -6.75
C ARG A 33 9.07 3.08 -7.63
N ASP A 34 10.07 3.89 -7.32
CA ASP A 34 10.51 4.98 -8.17
C ASP A 34 11.63 4.55 -9.13
N ASN A 35 12.28 5.50 -9.79
CA ASN A 35 13.37 5.25 -10.74
C ASN A 35 14.66 4.73 -10.09
N GLU A 36 14.84 4.95 -8.79
CA GLU A 36 16.00 4.49 -8.00
C GLU A 36 15.69 3.17 -7.26
N ASN A 37 14.49 2.60 -7.49
CA ASN A 37 13.95 1.47 -6.74
C ASN A 37 13.72 1.73 -5.25
N ALA A 38 13.63 2.99 -4.83
CA ALA A 38 13.11 3.30 -3.50
C ALA A 38 11.67 2.76 -3.39
N ILE A 39 11.25 2.36 -2.19
CA ILE A 39 9.97 1.64 -2.00
C ILE A 39 8.99 2.45 -1.15
N CYS A 40 7.73 2.48 -1.59
CA CYS A 40 6.58 2.86 -0.77
C CYS A 40 5.64 1.67 -0.66
N SER A 41 5.34 1.28 0.57
CA SER A 41 4.44 0.17 0.85
C SER A 41 3.12 0.70 1.42
N LEU A 42 2.03 0.39 0.73
CA LEU A 42 0.67 0.75 1.09
C LEU A 42 -0.09 -0.50 1.56
N PRO A 43 -0.43 -0.60 2.85
CA PRO A 43 -1.21 -1.72 3.35
C PRO A 43 -2.63 -1.65 2.78
N VAL A 44 -3.14 -2.78 2.35
CA VAL A 44 -4.54 -2.92 1.95
C VAL A 44 -5.39 -2.84 3.23
N PRO A 45 -6.50 -2.08 3.25
CA PRO A 45 -7.37 -2.01 4.42
C PRO A 45 -8.10 -3.35 4.65
N GLU A 46 -8.69 -3.51 5.83
CA GLU A 46 -9.51 -4.68 6.16
C GLU A 46 -10.70 -4.85 5.19
N PRO A 47 -11.26 -6.06 5.03
CA PRO A 47 -12.41 -6.29 4.16
C PRO A 47 -13.57 -5.31 4.38
N GLY A 48 -14.17 -4.82 3.29
CA GLY A 48 -15.29 -3.87 3.32
C GLY A 48 -14.90 -2.42 3.54
N ASN A 49 -13.60 -2.11 3.66
CA ASN A 49 -13.13 -0.75 3.93
C ASN A 49 -12.50 -0.10 2.69
N THR A 50 -12.46 1.23 2.73
CA THR A 50 -11.73 2.04 1.76
C THR A 50 -10.65 2.84 2.48
N LYS A 51 -9.45 2.88 1.90
CA LYS A 51 -8.36 3.74 2.38
C LYS A 51 -7.77 4.52 1.21
N ALA A 52 -7.60 5.83 1.43
CA ALA A 52 -6.98 6.75 0.51
C ALA A 52 -5.56 7.08 0.96
N TYR A 53 -4.63 7.10 0.02
CA TYR A 53 -3.24 7.49 0.21
C TYR A 53 -2.95 8.68 -0.70
N SER A 54 -3.00 9.88 -0.14
CA SER A 54 -2.54 11.10 -0.82
C SER A 54 -1.03 11.24 -0.62
N PHE A 55 -0.30 11.52 -1.68
CA PHE A 55 1.14 11.78 -1.63
C PHE A 55 1.49 13.27 -1.57
N VAL A 56 0.52 14.15 -1.84
CA VAL A 56 0.69 15.61 -1.69
C VAL A 56 0.62 16.00 -0.21
N ASN A 57 -0.38 15.48 0.50
CA ASN A 57 -0.61 15.76 1.92
C ASN A 57 -0.39 14.49 2.75
N ALA A 58 0.67 13.75 2.44
CA ALA A 58 0.91 12.44 3.03
C ALA A 58 1.15 12.57 4.54
N PRO A 59 0.42 11.82 5.40
CA PRO A 59 0.98 11.47 6.70
C PRO A 59 2.27 10.66 6.49
N LEU A 60 3.10 10.50 7.52
CA LEU A 60 4.45 9.86 7.49
C LEU A 60 4.64 8.64 6.54
N GLN A 61 3.58 7.87 6.26
CA GLN A 61 3.62 6.77 5.30
C GLN A 61 3.76 7.27 3.85
N CYS A 62 4.89 6.92 3.23
CA CYS A 62 5.23 7.33 1.87
C CYS A 62 5.24 8.85 1.69
N GLU A 63 5.74 9.56 2.70
CA GLU A 63 5.99 10.99 2.60
C GLU A 63 6.88 11.27 1.37
N ARG A 64 6.56 12.32 0.61
CA ARG A 64 7.32 12.75 -0.58
C ARG A 64 7.30 11.74 -1.74
N TRP A 65 6.23 10.95 -1.86
CA TRP A 65 6.01 10.04 -3.00
C TRP A 65 5.22 10.65 -4.16
N ASN A 66 4.85 11.93 -4.05
CA ASN A 66 4.14 12.64 -5.10
C ASN A 66 4.94 12.59 -6.41
N ASP A 67 4.30 12.19 -7.50
CA ASP A 67 4.91 12.19 -8.84
C ASP A 67 6.18 11.34 -8.97
N ARG A 68 6.33 10.29 -8.15
CA ARG A 68 7.55 9.44 -8.15
C ARG A 68 7.32 8.00 -8.56
N ALA A 69 6.09 7.50 -8.46
CA ALA A 69 5.83 6.10 -8.73
C ALA A 69 6.10 5.79 -10.23
N ARG A 70 6.94 4.79 -10.46
CA ARG A 70 7.28 4.23 -11.79
C ARG A 70 6.75 2.84 -12.01
N SER A 71 6.61 2.06 -10.95
CA SER A 71 6.05 0.71 -11.00
C SER A 71 5.22 0.38 -9.78
N ILE A 72 4.39 -0.64 -9.93
CA ILE A 72 3.51 -1.18 -8.90
C ILE A 72 3.67 -2.69 -8.82
N GLN A 73 3.53 -3.24 -7.61
CA GLN A 73 3.46 -4.67 -7.34
C GLN A 73 2.41 -4.94 -6.27
N LEU A 74 1.59 -5.97 -6.49
CA LEU A 74 0.62 -6.46 -5.52
C LEU A 74 1.20 -7.67 -4.81
N THR A 75 1.12 -7.69 -3.48
CA THR A 75 1.49 -8.84 -2.64
C THR A 75 0.31 -9.23 -1.76
N ASN A 76 -0.18 -10.46 -1.92
CA ASN A 76 -1.30 -11.05 -1.16
C ASN A 76 -2.57 -10.17 -1.09
N VAL A 77 -2.86 -9.41 -2.15
CA VAL A 77 -4.02 -8.52 -2.19
C VAL A 77 -5.30 -9.35 -2.33
N PRO A 78 -6.31 -9.18 -1.46
CA PRO A 78 -7.52 -10.00 -1.48
C PRO A 78 -8.32 -9.80 -2.77
N SER A 79 -9.17 -10.76 -3.10
CA SER A 79 -10.08 -10.69 -4.25
C SER A 79 -11.00 -9.47 -4.20
N ALA A 80 -11.48 -9.05 -5.37
CA ALA A 80 -12.42 -7.95 -5.54
C ALA A 80 -11.96 -6.63 -4.89
N THR A 81 -10.65 -6.45 -4.74
CA THR A 81 -10.03 -5.19 -4.30
C THR A 81 -9.93 -4.27 -5.51
N THR A 82 -10.57 -3.12 -5.43
CA THR A 82 -10.45 -2.05 -6.42
C THR A 82 -9.29 -1.14 -6.03
N ILE A 83 -8.40 -0.89 -6.98
CA ILE A 83 -7.23 -0.02 -6.83
C ILE A 83 -7.37 1.09 -7.86
N ILE A 84 -7.47 2.33 -7.40
CA ILE A 84 -7.50 3.51 -8.26
C ILE A 84 -6.19 4.26 -8.08
N MET A 85 -5.51 4.54 -9.18
CA MET A 85 -4.33 5.42 -9.19
C MET A 85 -4.70 6.67 -9.96
N SER A 86 -4.39 7.85 -9.42
CA SER A 86 -4.74 9.12 -10.05
C SER A 86 -3.65 10.18 -9.90
N GLU A 87 -3.66 11.14 -10.81
CA GLU A 87 -2.78 12.32 -10.75
C GLU A 87 -3.27 13.38 -9.76
N SER A 88 -4.51 13.23 -9.28
CA SER A 88 -5.11 14.21 -8.39
C SER A 88 -4.66 13.99 -6.95
N GLY A 89 -3.89 14.92 -6.39
CA GLY A 89 -3.43 14.84 -4.99
C GLY A 89 -4.52 14.99 -3.93
N ASP A 90 -5.68 15.52 -4.30
CA ASP A 90 -6.86 15.63 -3.43
C ASP A 90 -7.57 14.29 -3.20
N CYS A 91 -7.14 13.23 -3.90
CA CYS A 91 -7.76 11.92 -3.82
C CYS A 91 -9.25 11.95 -4.21
N GLY A 92 -9.70 12.89 -5.03
CA GLY A 92 -11.02 12.86 -5.64
C GLY A 92 -11.18 11.65 -6.56
N ARG A 93 -12.30 10.90 -6.43
CA ARG A 93 -12.63 9.86 -7.41
C ARG A 93 -12.99 10.52 -8.74
N TYR A 94 -12.37 10.06 -9.83
CA TYR A 94 -12.71 10.45 -11.21
C TYR A 94 -12.66 11.96 -11.46
N SER A 95 -11.53 12.59 -11.15
CA SER A 95 -11.28 13.97 -11.57
C SER A 95 -11.14 14.05 -13.10
N SER A 96 -11.08 15.28 -13.61
CA SER A 96 -10.69 15.54 -14.99
C SER A 96 -9.22 15.18 -15.27
N ASN A 97 -8.44 14.71 -14.30
CA ASN A 97 -7.04 14.33 -14.50
C ASN A 97 -6.92 12.90 -15.04
N SER A 98 -5.71 12.42 -15.28
CA SER A 98 -5.52 11.02 -15.66
C SER A 98 -5.72 10.09 -14.45
N TRP A 99 -6.28 8.91 -14.70
CA TRP A 99 -6.48 7.88 -13.71
C TRP A 99 -6.60 6.50 -14.36
N LEU A 100 -6.36 5.46 -13.57
CA LEU A 100 -6.65 4.08 -13.93
C LEU A 100 -7.29 3.35 -12.76
N VAL A 101 -8.11 2.35 -13.07
CA VAL A 101 -8.82 1.51 -12.11
C VAL A 101 -8.48 0.07 -12.41
N MET A 102 -7.88 -0.60 -11.44
CA MET A 102 -7.60 -2.02 -11.48
C MET A 102 -8.46 -2.75 -10.46
N LYS A 103 -8.72 -4.03 -10.71
CA LYS A 103 -9.40 -4.90 -9.76
C LYS A 103 -8.75 -6.27 -9.69
N THR A 104 -8.59 -6.77 -8.48
CA THR A 104 -8.16 -8.14 -8.24
C THR A 104 -9.32 -9.12 -8.44
N THR A 105 -9.05 -10.28 -9.02
CA THR A 105 -10.08 -11.29 -9.36
C THR A 105 -9.80 -12.66 -8.73
N LYS A 106 -8.62 -12.88 -8.16
CA LYS A 106 -8.27 -14.10 -7.42
C LYS A 106 -8.40 -13.89 -5.91
N LYS A 107 -8.67 -14.98 -5.17
CA LYS A 107 -8.76 -15.02 -3.69
C LYS A 107 -7.63 -14.22 -3.02
N GLN A 108 -6.41 -14.43 -3.50
CA GLN A 108 -5.24 -13.61 -3.21
C GLN A 108 -4.48 -13.38 -4.51
N THR A 109 -4.12 -12.12 -4.77
CA THR A 109 -3.43 -11.69 -5.98
C THR A 109 -2.01 -11.26 -5.64
N ASN A 110 -1.06 -11.89 -6.32
CA ASN A 110 0.32 -11.46 -6.40
C ASN A 110 0.59 -11.08 -7.85
N SER A 111 1.33 -10.00 -8.08
CA SER A 111 1.74 -9.59 -9.43
C SER A 111 3.26 -9.58 -9.54
N THR A 112 3.75 -9.54 -10.78
CA THR A 112 5.13 -9.10 -11.02
C THR A 112 5.27 -7.60 -10.73
N ILE A 113 6.46 -7.04 -10.93
CA ILE A 113 6.67 -5.59 -10.92
C ILE A 113 6.19 -5.05 -12.26
N ILE A 114 5.10 -4.29 -12.25
CA ILE A 114 4.47 -3.77 -13.45
C ILE A 114 4.81 -2.29 -13.58
N ALA A 115 5.42 -1.90 -14.70
CA ALA A 115 5.67 -0.49 -15.00
C ALA A 115 4.34 0.26 -15.20
N ILE A 116 4.22 1.46 -14.62
CA ILE A 116 3.01 2.29 -14.75
C ILE A 116 2.77 2.69 -16.20
N GLU A 117 3.83 2.94 -16.96
CA GLU A 117 3.74 3.19 -18.40
C GLU A 117 3.17 2.00 -19.17
N TYR A 118 3.46 0.76 -18.74
CA TYR A 118 2.86 -0.42 -19.36
C TYR A 118 1.37 -0.53 -19.04
N LEU A 119 0.94 -0.13 -17.84
CA LEU A 119 -0.47 -0.14 -17.44
C LEU A 119 -1.35 0.74 -18.34
N THR A 120 -0.84 1.86 -18.85
CA THR A 120 -1.62 2.76 -19.72
C THR A 120 -1.86 2.19 -21.13
N THR A 121 -1.17 1.10 -21.49
CA THR A 121 -1.37 0.41 -22.78
C THR A 121 -2.58 -0.53 -22.77
N PHE A 122 -3.09 -0.89 -21.59
CA PHE A 122 -4.26 -1.76 -21.45
C PHE A 122 -5.56 -1.01 -21.74
N GLN A 123 -6.50 -1.72 -22.34
CA GLN A 123 -7.85 -1.21 -22.53
C GLN A 123 -8.76 -1.63 -21.38
N LYS A 124 -9.91 -0.95 -21.30
CA LYS A 124 -11.00 -1.29 -20.40
C LYS A 124 -11.34 -2.79 -20.47
N ASN A 125 -11.51 -3.40 -19.30
CA ASN A 125 -11.81 -4.82 -19.08
C ASN A 125 -10.71 -5.82 -19.47
N GLN A 126 -9.52 -5.39 -19.90
CA GLN A 126 -8.44 -6.32 -20.21
C GLN A 126 -7.77 -6.90 -18.95
N ILE A 127 -7.35 -8.16 -19.03
CA ILE A 127 -6.54 -8.79 -17.99
C ILE A 127 -5.10 -8.27 -18.12
N ILE A 128 -4.57 -7.73 -17.03
CA ILE A 128 -3.18 -7.24 -16.96
C ILE A 128 -2.24 -8.41 -16.70
N GLU A 129 -2.56 -9.18 -15.65
CA GLU A 129 -1.86 -10.40 -15.25
C GLU A 129 -2.86 -11.37 -14.62
N PRO A 130 -2.54 -12.67 -14.45
CA PRO A 130 -3.43 -13.63 -13.84
C PRO A 130 -3.91 -13.23 -12.42
N GLY A 131 -5.12 -12.69 -12.32
CA GLY A 131 -5.71 -12.22 -11.06
C GLY A 131 -5.82 -10.70 -10.93
N LEU A 132 -5.36 -9.94 -11.93
CA LEU A 132 -5.43 -8.49 -11.97
C LEU A 132 -6.01 -8.03 -13.31
N GLN A 133 -7.08 -7.24 -13.25
CA GLN A 133 -7.80 -6.74 -14.43
C GLN A 133 -7.80 -5.22 -14.44
N MET A 134 -7.61 -4.62 -15.62
CA MET A 134 -7.90 -3.21 -15.88
C MET A 134 -9.42 -3.05 -15.98
N ILE A 135 -10.04 -2.34 -15.05
CA ILE A 135 -11.49 -2.08 -15.04
C ILE A 135 -11.84 -0.87 -15.89
N ASP A 136 -11.05 0.18 -15.80
CA ASP A 136 -11.26 1.41 -16.57
C ASP A 136 -10.02 2.29 -16.52
N LEU A 137 -9.90 3.22 -17.46
CA LEU A 137 -8.82 4.20 -17.49
C LEU A 137 -9.22 5.45 -18.27
N GLN A 138 -8.65 6.57 -17.85
CA GLN A 138 -8.69 7.82 -18.59
C GLN A 138 -7.29 8.42 -18.55
N ILE A 139 -6.58 8.40 -19.67
CA ILE A 139 -5.21 8.91 -19.75
C ILE A 139 -5.21 10.09 -20.72
N LYS A 140 -4.95 11.29 -20.21
CA LYS A 140 -4.92 12.52 -21.02
C LYS A 140 -3.52 12.83 -21.55
N ASN A 141 -2.52 12.62 -20.70
CA ASN A 141 -1.10 12.87 -20.98
C ASN A 141 -0.27 11.67 -20.48
N GLU A 142 1.05 11.80 -20.46
CA GLU A 142 1.94 10.83 -19.79
C GLU A 142 1.56 10.67 -18.31
N PHE A 143 1.27 9.45 -17.88
CA PHE A 143 0.86 9.12 -16.51
C PHE A 143 2.03 8.65 -15.61
N ARG A 144 3.16 8.33 -16.23
CA ARG A 144 4.42 7.98 -15.56
C ARG A 144 4.89 9.21 -14.77
N ASP A 145 5.34 9.05 -13.52
CA ASP A 145 5.66 10.17 -12.61
C ASP A 145 4.51 11.15 -12.37
N LYS A 146 3.25 10.72 -12.48
CA LYS A 146 2.12 11.60 -12.16
C LYS A 146 1.25 11.10 -11.04
N VAL A 147 1.47 9.89 -10.55
CA VAL A 147 0.65 9.31 -9.50
C VAL A 147 0.85 10.10 -8.21
N SER A 148 -0.23 10.75 -7.79
CA SER A 148 -0.29 11.59 -6.60
C SER A 148 -1.27 11.07 -5.55
N CYS A 149 -2.16 10.14 -5.94
CA CYS A 149 -3.06 9.46 -5.01
C CYS A 149 -3.33 8.01 -5.41
N ILE A 150 -3.50 7.15 -4.40
CA ILE A 150 -4.01 5.78 -4.55
C ILE A 150 -5.20 5.53 -3.62
N HIS A 151 -6.31 5.03 -4.17
CA HIS A 151 -7.44 4.50 -3.41
C HIS A 151 -7.46 2.98 -3.46
N ILE A 152 -7.64 2.37 -2.29
CA ILE A 152 -7.82 0.93 -2.17
C ILE A 152 -9.18 0.68 -1.50
N THR A 153 -10.08 -0.02 -2.19
CA THR A 153 -11.37 -0.44 -1.67
C THR A 153 -11.44 -1.96 -1.71
N THR A 154 -11.61 -2.60 -0.55
CA THR A 154 -11.81 -4.05 -0.44
C THR A 154 -13.31 -4.37 -0.39
N SER A 155 -13.71 -5.50 -0.95
CA SER A 155 -15.07 -6.00 -0.75
C SER A 155 -15.26 -6.52 0.68
N ALA A 156 -16.48 -6.42 1.20
CA ALA A 156 -16.84 -7.10 2.44
C ALA A 156 -16.67 -8.62 2.31
N THR A 157 -16.29 -9.29 3.39
CA THR A 157 -16.33 -10.74 3.44
C THR A 157 -17.77 -11.20 3.31
N PRO A 158 -18.09 -12.16 2.43
CA PRO A 158 -19.44 -12.73 2.38
C PRO A 158 -19.84 -13.26 3.76
N PRO A 159 -21.13 -13.16 4.15
CA PRO A 159 -21.60 -13.79 5.37
C PRO A 159 -21.31 -15.30 5.31
N SER A 160 -20.88 -15.87 6.44
CA SER A 160 -20.73 -17.32 6.55
C SER A 160 -22.08 -17.99 6.26
N PRO A 161 -22.11 -19.07 5.44
CA PRO A 161 -23.32 -19.81 5.17
C PRO A 161 -23.89 -20.51 6.41
#